data_AF-A0A2V6H6A1-F1
#
_entry.id   AF-A0A2V6H6A1-F1
#
_cell.length_a   1.000
_cell.length_b   1.000
_cell.length_c   1.000
_cell.angle_alpha   90.00
_cell.angle_beta   90.00
_cell.angle_gamma   90.00
#
_symmetry.space_group_name_H-M   'P 1'
#
loop_
_entity.id
_entity.type
_entity.pdbx_description
1 polymer ?
#
loop_
_entity_poly.entity_id
_entity_poly.type
_entity_poly.pdbx_seq_one_letter_code
_entity_poly.pdbx_strand_id
1 'polypeptide(L)' 'MIQAMATETDKQTVHVVVRGGAGNFQQEVIAGKHHLVSDEPVSVGGGDAGPDPYDYLLT' A
#
# COMPACT_ATOMS: atom_id res chain seq x y z
N MET A 1 -44.40 -10.83 -0.81
CA MET A 1 -43.35 -11.86 -0.77
C MET A 1 -42.16 -11.31 -1.54
N ILE A 2 -41.16 -10.74 -0.86
CA ILE A 2 -39.92 -10.28 -1.51
C ILE A 2 -38.82 -11.11 -0.86
N GLN A 3 -38.23 -12.00 -1.66
CA GLN A 3 -37.24 -12.99 -1.25
C GLN A 3 -35.96 -12.27 -0.79
N ALA A 4 -35.55 -12.51 0.45
CA ALA A 4 -34.23 -12.18 0.93
C ALA A 4 -33.19 -12.99 0.14
N MET A 5 -32.19 -12.31 -0.42
CA MET A 5 -30.99 -12.94 -0.95
C MET A 5 -29.89 -12.70 0.08
N ALA A 6 -29.69 -13.67 0.97
CA ALA A 6 -28.45 -13.75 1.71
C ALA A 6 -27.34 -14.10 0.71
N THR A 7 -26.21 -13.38 0.78
CA THR A 7 -24.82 -13.89 0.69
C THR A 7 -23.89 -12.77 0.22
N GLU A 8 -22.93 -12.36 1.06
CA GLU A 8 -21.53 -12.63 0.73
C GLU A 8 -20.71 -12.63 2.04
N THR A 9 -19.90 -13.67 2.15
CA THR A 9 -19.01 -14.06 3.23
C THR A 9 -18.23 -12.90 3.85
N ASP A 10 -18.04 -12.98 5.16
CA ASP A 10 -17.02 -12.28 5.95
C ASP A 10 -15.61 -12.55 5.38
N LYS A 11 -15.30 -11.92 4.24
CA LYS A 11 -13.94 -11.77 3.75
C LYS A 11 -13.37 -10.66 4.62
N GLN A 12 -12.56 -11.03 5.61
CA GLN A 12 -11.70 -10.08 6.30
C GLN A 12 -10.78 -9.46 5.24
N THR A 13 -11.28 -8.37 4.64
CA THR A 13 -10.63 -7.68 3.54
C THR A 13 -9.34 -7.16 4.13
N VAL A 14 -8.21 -7.66 3.63
CA VAL A 14 -6.91 -7.11 4.03
C VAL A 14 -6.89 -5.68 3.49
N HIS A 15 -7.26 -4.74 4.35
CA HIS A 15 -7.36 -3.33 4.00
C HIS A 15 -5.94 -2.79 3.90
N VAL A 16 -5.55 -2.37 2.70
CA VAL A 16 -4.26 -1.72 2.46
C VAL A 16 -4.47 -0.22 2.61
N VAL A 17 -3.65 0.41 3.45
CA VAL A 17 -3.58 1.87 3.56
C VAL A 17 -2.25 2.33 3.01
N VAL A 18 -2.28 3.31 2.11
CA VAL A 18 -1.09 3.98 1.58
C VAL A 18 -1.16 5.45 1.94
N ARG A 19 -0.06 6.00 2.49
CA ARG A 19 0.07 7.42 2.81
C ARG A 19 1.30 7.99 2.11
N GLY A 20 1.09 9.02 1.31
CA GLY A 20 2.17 9.74 0.64
C GLY A 20 2.55 11.02 1.37
N GLY A 21 3.84 11.36 1.36
CA GLY A 21 4.33 12.67 1.77
C GLY A 21 4.04 13.74 0.70
N ALA A 22 3.76 14.98 1.12
CA ALA A 22 3.48 16.07 0.18
C ALA A 22 4.73 16.66 -0.51
N GLY A 23 5.94 16.25 -0.09
CA GLY A 23 7.21 16.88 -0.49
C GLY A 23 8.21 15.96 -1.19
N ASN A 24 7.89 14.67 -1.36
CA ASN A 24 8.75 13.67 -2.01
C ASN A 24 7.89 12.51 -2.53
N PHE A 25 8.55 11.48 -3.07
CA PHE A 25 7.88 10.27 -3.55
C PHE A 25 7.67 9.20 -2.47
N GLN A 26 8.00 9.50 -1.20
CA GLN A 26 7.87 8.55 -0.09
C GLN A 26 6.42 8.10 0.13
N GLN A 27 6.25 6.79 0.26
CA GLN A 27 5.00 6.11 0.59
C GLN A 27 5.17 5.25 1.84
N GLU A 28 4.25 5.40 2.79
CA GLU A 28 4.04 4.48 3.91
C GLU A 28 2.93 3.50 3.53
N VAL A 29 3.20 2.19 3.54
CA VAL A 29 2.26 1.13 3.17
C VAL A 29 1.98 0.23 4.38
N ILE A 30 0.71 0.16 4.78
CA ILE A 30 0.25 -0.71 5.86
C ILE A 30 -0.69 -1.76 5.27
N ALA A 31 -0.28 -3.03 5.32
CA ALA A 31 -1.04 -4.18 4.86
C ALA A 31 -1.19 -5.20 5.98
N GLY A 32 -2.28 -5.11 6.75
CA GLY A 32 -2.46 -5.92 7.96
C GLY A 32 -1.35 -5.67 8.98
N LYS A 33 -0.52 -6.68 9.24
CA LYS A 33 0.64 -6.59 10.16
C LYS A 33 1.94 -6.10 9.51
N HIS A 34 1.92 -5.90 8.19
CA HIS A 34 3.10 -5.50 7.43
C HIS A 34 3.15 -3.99 7.31
N HIS A 35 4.32 -3.43 7.56
CA HIS A 35 4.61 -2.01 7.41
C HIS A 35 5.82 -1.88 6.50
N LEU A 36 5.65 -1.20 5.37
CA LEU A 36 6.70 -0.95 4.38
C LEU A 36 6.84 0.54 4.13
N VAL A 37 8.04 0.96 3.78
CA VAL A 37 8.36 2.31 3.30
C VAL A 37 8.94 2.14 1.91
N SER A 38 8.34 2.82 0.92
CA SER A 38 8.90 2.92 -0.42
C SER A 38 9.24 4.37 -0.72
N ASP A 39 10.36 4.63 -1.35
CA ASP A 39 10.74 5.97 -1.79
C ASP A 39 11.65 5.87 -3.01
N GLU A 40 11.54 6.85 -3.90
CA GLU A 40 12.43 6.91 -5.05
C GLU A 40 13.83 7.41 -4.62
N PRO A 41 14.90 7.07 -5.37
CA PRO A 41 16.20 7.63 -5.09
C PRO A 41 16.25 9.14 -5.33
N VAL A 42 17.18 9.82 -4.65
CA VAL A 42 17.39 11.28 -4.79
C VAL A 42 17.63 11.70 -6.24
N SER A 43 18.27 10.85 -7.04
CA SER A 43 18.58 11.11 -8.45
C SER A 43 17.36 11.34 -9.33
N VAL A 44 16.17 10.88 -8.91
CA VAL A 44 14.89 11.09 -9.62
C VAL A 44 13.90 11.92 -8.78
N GLY A 45 14.38 12.56 -7.71
CA GLY A 45 13.60 13.50 -6.90
C GLY A 45 12.90 12.90 -5.68
N GLY A 46 13.21 11.65 -5.31
CA GLY A 46 12.74 11.06 -4.06
C GLY A 46 13.67 11.35 -2.88
N GLY A 47 13.36 10.74 -1.74
CA GLY A 47 14.10 10.91 -0.48
C GLY A 47 15.03 9.77 -0.11
N ASP A 48 15.09 8.68 -0.90
CA ASP A 48 15.92 7.49 -0.63
C ASP A 48 15.68 6.91 0.79
N ALA A 49 14.43 6.96 1.27
CA ALA A 49 14.03 6.52 2.60
C ALA A 49 13.71 5.01 2.70
N GLY A 50 13.73 4.29 1.57
CA GLY A 50 13.41 2.87 1.47
C GLY A 50 13.63 2.37 0.03
N PRO A 51 13.36 1.08 -0.26
CA PRO A 51 13.41 0.55 -1.63
C PRO A 51 12.47 1.31 -2.56
N ASP A 52 12.84 1.42 -3.83
CA ASP A 52 11.94 1.98 -4.82
C ASP A 52 10.72 1.03 -5.03
N PRO A 53 9.62 1.50 -5.64
CA PRO A 53 8.43 0.67 -5.82
C PRO A 53 8.69 -0.62 -6.62
N TYR A 54 9.67 -0.62 -7.51
CA TYR A 54 10.01 -1.75 -8.37
C TYR A 54 10.95 -2.74 -7.70
N ASP A 55 11.79 -2.29 -6.77
CA ASP A 55 12.62 -3.15 -5.92
C ASP A 55 11.74 -4.16 -5.15
N TYR A 56 10.51 -3.78 -4.77
CA TYR A 56 9.57 -4.71 -4.14
C TYR A 56 9.01 -5.79 -5.08
N LEU A 57 9.08 -5.61 -6.40
CA LEU A 57 8.53 -6.53 -7.39
C LEU A 57 9.58 -7.44 -8.04
N LEU A 58 10.82 -6.97 -8.15
CA LEU A 58 11.86 -7.59 -8.98
C LEU A 58 12.93 -8.37 -8.18
N THR A 59 12.62 -8.75 -6.94
CA THR A 59 13.52 -9.48 -6.03
C THR A 59 13.54 -10.99 -6.25
#